data_AF-A0A7J3AYB2-F1
#
_entry.id   AF-A0A7J3AYB2-F1
#
_cell.length_a   1.000
_cell.length_b   1.000
_cell.length_c   1.000
_cell.angle_alpha   90.00
_cell.angle_beta   90.00
_cell.angle_gamma   90.00
#
_symmetry.space_group_name_H-M   'P 1'
#
loop_
_entity.id
_entity.type
_entity.pdbx_description
1 polymer ?
#
loop_
_entity_poly.entity_id
_entity_poly.type
_entity_poly.pdbx_seq_one_letter_code
_entity_poly.pdbx_strand_id
1 'polypeptide(L)'
;MSLDEAITISKRGKKELRTLVSRGRFALIEYRDPVTKERTEDKYKLVLLHDDGRIQEFFLVKTKTEGRNLLLEPKEKKGAELKVWNPVSGEVEDMFPEEGSQQK
;
A
#
# COMPACT_ATOMS: atom_id res chain seq x y z
N MET A 1 -5.07 6.95 -14.61
CA MET A 1 -3.65 6.78 -14.22
C MET A 1 -3.10 5.55 -14.92
N SER A 2 -1.81 5.54 -15.28
CA SER A 2 -1.16 4.38 -15.89
C SER A 2 -0.71 3.39 -14.82
N LEU A 3 -0.57 2.11 -15.18
CA LEU A 3 -0.10 1.06 -14.27
C LEU A 3 1.29 1.39 -13.68
N ASP A 4 2.14 2.05 -14.46
CA ASP A 4 3.50 2.42 -14.07
C ASP A 4 3.53 3.37 -12.86
N GLU A 5 2.50 4.19 -12.66
CA GLU A 5 2.38 5.07 -11.49
C GLU A 5 2.24 4.28 -10.18
N ALA A 6 1.74 3.04 -10.23
CA ALA A 6 1.66 2.15 -9.08
C ALA A 6 2.89 1.23 -8.93
N ILE A 7 3.84 1.27 -9.87
CA ILE A 7 5.06 0.45 -9.81
C ILE A 7 6.14 1.13 -8.94
N THR A 8 6.91 0.31 -8.23
CA THR A 8 8.11 0.70 -7.49
C THR A 8 9.27 -0.23 -7.81
N ILE A 9 10.47 0.23 -7.51
CA ILE A 9 11.66 -0.63 -7.45
C ILE A 9 11.96 -0.87 -5.97
N SER A 10 12.03 -2.13 -5.58
CA SER A 10 12.43 -2.54 -4.22
C SER A 10 13.92 -2.25 -3.99
N LYS A 11 14.38 -2.32 -2.73
CA LYS A 11 15.82 -2.19 -2.39
C LYS A 11 16.70 -3.26 -3.06
N ARG A 12 16.10 -4.34 -3.55
CA ARG A 12 16.79 -5.43 -4.27
C ARG A 12 16.72 -5.25 -5.80
N GLY A 13 16.22 -4.13 -6.30
CA GLY A 13 16.11 -3.87 -7.74
C GLY A 13 14.91 -4.53 -8.44
N LYS A 14 14.06 -5.27 -7.71
CA LYS A 14 12.87 -5.91 -8.28
C LYS A 14 11.75 -4.89 -8.49
N LYS A 15 11.11 -4.89 -9.66
CA LYS A 15 9.87 -4.14 -9.92
C LYS A 15 8.71 -4.78 -9.16
N GLU A 16 7.92 -3.95 -8.49
CA GLU A 16 6.77 -4.37 -7.70
C GLU A 16 5.60 -3.42 -7.93
N LEU A 17 4.40 -3.98 -8.02
CA LEU A 17 3.15 -3.25 -8.13
C LEU A 17 2.54 -3.07 -6.74
N ARG A 18 2.38 -1.82 -6.30
CA ARG A 18 1.59 -1.49 -5.11
C ARG A 18 0.13 -1.82 -5.40
N THR A 19 -0.41 -2.78 -4.68
CA THR A 19 -1.78 -3.26 -4.85
C THR A 19 -2.60 -2.99 -3.62
N LEU A 20 -3.77 -2.39 -3.80
CA LEU A 20 -4.70 -2.10 -2.72
C LEU A 20 -5.30 -3.39 -2.16
N VAL A 21 -5.27 -3.52 -0.84
CA VAL A 21 -5.92 -4.60 -0.08
C VAL A 21 -7.15 -4.07 0.63
N SER A 22 -7.04 -2.91 1.28
CA SER A 22 -8.13 -2.24 2.00
C SER A 22 -7.84 -0.75 2.12
N ARG A 23 -8.90 0.07 2.22
CA ARG A 23 -8.81 1.54 2.26
C ARG A 23 -9.88 2.15 3.19
N GLY A 24 -9.52 3.24 3.85
CA GLY A 24 -10.34 4.10 4.73
C GLY A 24 -9.55 5.37 5.09
N ARG A 25 -9.56 5.82 6.35
CA ARG A 25 -8.51 6.73 6.91
C ARG A 25 -7.16 6.01 7.12
N PHE A 26 -6.93 4.98 6.31
CA PHE A 26 -5.74 4.17 6.21
C PHE A 26 -5.71 3.53 4.82
N ALA A 27 -4.55 3.06 4.40
CA ALA A 27 -4.42 2.18 3.25
C ALA A 27 -3.61 0.96 3.68
N LEU A 28 -4.13 -0.23 3.37
CA LEU A 28 -3.41 -1.48 3.46
C LEU A 28 -3.04 -1.92 2.05
N ILE A 29 -1.75 -2.11 1.82
CA ILE A 29 -1.17 -2.38 0.51
C ILE A 29 -0.34 -3.66 0.58
N GLU A 30 -0.35 -4.42 -0.50
CA GLU A 30 0.62 -5.47 -0.75
C GLU A 30 1.41 -5.22 -2.03
N TYR A 31 2.52 -5.93 -2.16
CA TYR A 31 3.38 -5.87 -3.34
C TYR A 31 3.14 -7.11 -4.20
N ARG A 32 2.91 -6.87 -5.48
CA ARG A 32 2.68 -7.91 -6.49
C ARG A 32 3.65 -7.79 -7.65
N ASP A 33 3.82 -8.85 -8.40
CA ASP A 33 4.53 -8.81 -9.65
C ASP A 33 3.70 -7.99 -10.67
N PRO A 34 4.27 -6.98 -11.34
CA PRO A 34 3.52 -6.17 -12.28
C PRO A 34 2.92 -6.95 -13.46
N VAL A 35 3.52 -8.10 -13.82
CA VAL A 35 3.10 -8.95 -14.93
C VAL A 35 2.19 -10.07 -14.44
N THR A 36 2.65 -10.90 -13.50
CA THR A 36 1.88 -12.08 -13.07
C THR A 36 0.76 -11.76 -12.09
N LYS A 37 0.81 -10.57 -11.46
CA LYS A 37 -0.08 -10.15 -10.36
C LYS A 37 -0.02 -11.07 -9.13
N GLU A 38 0.99 -11.93 -9.03
CA GLU A 38 1.23 -12.74 -7.84
C GLU A 38 1.92 -11.92 -6.76
N ARG A 39 1.65 -12.24 -5.50
CA ARG A 39 2.23 -11.55 -4.35
C ARG A 39 3.75 -11.80 -4.29
N THR A 40 4.55 -10.73 -4.15
CA THR A 40 6.02 -10.83 -4.16
C THR A 40 6.64 -10.92 -2.77
N GLU A 41 5.91 -10.50 -1.74
CA GLU A 41 6.38 -10.48 -0.36
C GLU A 41 5.30 -10.95 0.62
N ASP A 42 5.68 -11.72 1.64
CA ASP A 42 4.77 -12.07 2.74
C ASP A 42 4.74 -10.99 3.83
N LYS A 43 4.48 -9.75 3.42
CA LYS A 43 4.22 -8.63 4.31
C LYS A 43 3.20 -7.69 3.70
N TYR A 44 2.59 -6.85 4.53
CA TYR A 44 1.76 -5.75 4.07
C TYR A 44 2.42 -4.43 4.44
N LYS A 45 2.05 -3.36 3.75
CA LYS A 45 2.32 -1.99 4.15
C LYS A 45 1.02 -1.35 4.62
N LEU A 46 1.00 -0.90 5.87
CA LEU A 46 -0.07 -0.09 6.44
C LEU A 46 0.38 1.37 6.40
N VAL A 47 -0.46 2.23 5.83
CA VAL A 47 -0.29 3.67 5.84
C VAL A 47 -1.48 4.27 6.56
N LEU A 48 -1.24 5.04 7.60
CA LEU A 48 -2.26 5.73 8.38
C LEU A 48 -2.25 7.20 8.01
N LEU A 49 -3.43 7.75 7.71
CA LEU A 49 -3.65 9.19 7.52
C LEU A 49 -4.40 9.71 8.74
N HIS A 50 -3.71 10.50 9.54
CA HIS A 50 -4.30 11.16 10.71
C HIS A 50 -5.06 12.41 10.30
N ASP A 51 -5.99 12.84 11.15
CA ASP A 51 -6.85 14.01 10.90
C ASP A 51 -6.06 15.32 10.84
N ASP A 52 -4.86 15.36 11.41
CA ASP A 52 -3.91 16.48 11.33
C ASP A 52 -3.05 16.46 10.04
N GLY A 53 -3.35 15.55 9.10
CA GLY A 53 -2.59 15.34 7.87
C GLY A 53 -1.29 14.54 8.06
N ARG A 54 -0.95 14.12 9.28
CA ARG A 54 0.25 13.34 9.55
C ARG A 54 0.12 11.94 8.94
N ILE A 55 1.22 11.47 8.35
CA ILE A 55 1.34 10.11 7.82
C ILE A 55 2.21 9.25 8.74
N GLN A 56 1.70 8.06 9.09
CA GLN A 56 2.49 6.98 9.69
C GLN A 56 2.48 5.76 8.78
N GLU A 57 3.63 5.11 8.68
CA GLU A 57 3.82 3.95 7.81
C GLU A 57 4.39 2.79 8.63
N PHE A 58 3.88 1.60 8.38
CA PHE A 58 4.37 0.36 8.99
C PHE A 58 4.41 -0.77 7.97
N PHE A 59 5.41 -1.64 8.07
CA PHE A 59 5.33 -2.98 7.50
C PHE A 59 4.73 -3.93 8.53
N LEU A 60 3.74 -4.72 8.12
CA LEU A 60 3.16 -5.80 8.90
C LEU A 60 3.79 -7.11 8.44
N VAL A 61 4.66 -7.66 9.29
CA VAL A 61 5.35 -8.93 9.03
C VAL A 61 4.71 -10.01 9.88
N LYS A 62 4.27 -11.10 9.24
CA LYS A 62 3.70 -12.25 9.96
C LYS A 62 4.73 -12.86 10.89
N THR A 63 4.28 -13.27 12.06
CA THR A 63 5.08 -14.12 12.96
C THR A 63 4.67 -15.58 12.81
N LYS A 64 5.41 -16.48 13.45
CA LYS A 64 5.05 -17.89 13.54
C LYS A 64 3.76 -18.12 14.34
N THR A 65 3.41 -17.19 15.22
CA THR A 65 2.18 -17.26 16.02
C THR A 65 1.03 -16.68 15.22
N GLU A 66 -0.01 -17.48 15.01
CA GLU A 66 -1.22 -17.05 14.32
C GLU A 66 -1.86 -15.83 14.99
N GLY A 67 -2.39 -14.91 14.18
CA GLY A 67 -2.98 -13.66 14.67
C GLY A 67 -1.98 -12.61 15.16
N ARG A 68 -0.67 -12.91 15.26
CA ARG A 68 0.35 -11.96 15.70
C ARG A 68 1.24 -11.49 14.55
N ASN A 69 1.29 -10.18 14.35
CA ASN A 69 2.18 -9.51 13.40
C ASN A 69 3.16 -8.58 14.12
N LEU A 70 4.35 -8.41 13.55
CA LEU A 70 5.28 -7.36 13.93
C LEU A 70 5.01 -6.12 13.07
N LEU A 71 4.95 -4.96 13.70
CA LEU A 71 4.91 -3.67 13.03
C LEU A 71 6.33 -3.11 12.99
N LEU A 72 6.80 -2.80 11.79
CA LEU A 72 8.14 -2.23 11.58
C LEU A 72 8.00 -0.87 10.91
N GLU A 73 8.56 0.16 11.50
CA GLU A 73 8.65 1.47 10.83
C GLU A 73 9.63 1.40 9.65
N PRO A 74 9.25 1.90 8.46
CA PRO A 74 10.17 1.95 7.34
C PRO A 74 11.24 3.00 7.59
N LYS A 75 12.48 2.71 7.19
CA LYS A 75 13.58 3.68 7.23
C LYS A 75 13.32 4.90 6.34
N GLU A 76 12.58 4.71 5.25
CA GLU A 76 12.20 5.75 4.29
C GLU A 76 10.68 5.77 4.19
N LYS A 77 10.10 6.92 4.52
CA LYS A 77 8.66 7.17 4.34
C LYS A 77 8.43 7.60 2.90
N LYS A 78 7.41 7.03 2.28
CA LYS A 78 7.04 7.33 0.89
C LYS A 78 5.96 8.41 0.79
N GLY A 79 5.24 8.68 1.89
CA GLY A 79 4.23 9.74 1.95
C GLY A 79 2.88 9.35 1.37
N ALA A 80 1.95 10.31 1.37
CA ALA A 80 0.54 10.13 1.02
C ALA A 80 0.27 10.01 -0.49
N GLU A 81 1.16 10.55 -1.32
CA GLU A 81 0.95 10.73 -2.77
C GLU A 81 1.20 9.47 -3.60
N LEU A 82 1.35 8.31 -2.97
CA LEU A 82 1.53 7.07 -3.70
C LEU A 82 0.25 6.67 -4.43
N LYS A 83 0.40 6.24 -5.68
CA LYS A 83 -0.66 5.55 -6.42
C LYS A 83 -0.64 4.06 -6.11
N VAL A 84 -1.82 3.45 -6.13
CA VAL A 84 -2.04 2.02 -5.92
C VAL A 84 -2.91 1.47 -7.03
N TRP A 85 -2.67 0.22 -7.42
CA TRP A 85 -3.56 -0.51 -8.29
C TRP A 85 -4.66 -1.19 -7.47
N ASN A 86 -5.92 -0.97 -7.82
CA ASN A 86 -7.06 -1.59 -7.17
C ASN A 86 -7.50 -2.82 -7.97
N PRO A 87 -7.38 -4.04 -7.41
CA PRO A 87 -7.71 -5.27 -8.14
C PRO A 87 -9.21 -5.44 -8.39
N VAL A 88 -10.07 -4.70 -7.68
CA VAL A 88 -11.53 -4.76 -7.85
C VAL A 88 -11.98 -3.93 -9.06
N SER A 89 -11.50 -2.69 -9.17
CA SER A 89 -11.79 -1.82 -10.32
C SER A 89 -10.91 -2.13 -11.53
N GLY A 90 -9.72 -2.69 -11.31
CA GLY A 90 -8.69 -2.87 -12.33
C GLY A 90 -7.89 -1.60 -12.62
N GLU A 91 -8.14 -0.51 -11.90
CA GLU A 91 -7.58 0.82 -12.17
C GLU A 91 -6.46 1.20 -11.20
N VAL A 92 -5.64 2.18 -11.60
CA VAL A 92 -4.72 2.86 -10.68
C VAL A 92 -5.41 4.08 -10.11
N GLU A 93 -5.35 4.19 -8.78
CA GLU A 93 -6.05 5.17 -7.97
C GLU A 93 -5.09 5.81 -6.96
N ASP A 94 -5.51 6.92 -6.36
CA ASP A 94 -4.87 7.45 -5.17
C ASP A 94 -4.97 6.48 -3.99
N MET A 95 -3.88 6.37 -3.23
CA MET A 95 -3.82 5.52 -2.04
C MET A 95 -4.86 5.91 -1.00
N PHE A 96 -5.09 7.22 -0.84
CA PHE A 96 -6.18 7.76 -0.05
C PHE A 96 -7.23 8.36 -0.97
N PRO A 97 -8.52 8.24 -0.64
CA PRO A 97 -9.53 9.01 -1.35
C PRO A 97 -9.25 10.51 -1.15
N GLU A 98 -9.49 11.34 -2.17
CA GLU A 98 -9.53 12.78 -1.97
C GLU A 98 -10.59 13.11 -0.90
N GLU A 99 -10.34 14.11 -0.07
CA GLU A 99 -11.29 14.61 0.94
C GLU A 99 -12.55 15.13 0.21
N GLY A 100 -13.49 14.23 -0.07
CA GLY A 100 -14.66 14.55 -0.87
C GLY A 100 -15.57 13.38 -1.25
N SER A 101 -15.13 12.12 -1.16
CA SER A 101 -15.99 10.98 -1.53
C SER A 101 -16.91 10.47 -0.40
N GLN A 102 -16.96 11.15 0.74
CA GLN A 102 -18.10 11.02 1.67
C GLN A 102 -19.13 12.08 1.32
N GLN A 103 -19.85 11.88 0.21
CA GLN A 103 -21.11 12.58 -0.02
C GLN A 103 -22.25 11.57 -0.17
N LYS A 104 -23.10 11.62 0.87
CA LYS A 104 -24.48 11.12 1.03
C LYS A 104 -24.70 9.62 1.21
#